data_AF-A0A8H8S7S2-F1
#
_entry.id   AF-A0A8H8S7S2-F1
#
_cell.length_a   1.000
_cell.length_b   1.000
_cell.length_c   1.000
_cell.angle_alpha   90.00
_cell.angle_beta   90.00
_cell.angle_gamma   90.00
#
_symmetry.space_group_name_H-M   'P 1'
#
loop_
_entity.id
_entity.type
_entity.pdbx_description
1 polymer ?
#
loop_
_entity_poly.entity_id
_entity_poly.type
_entity_poly.pdbx_seq_one_letter_code
_entity_poly.pdbx_strand_id
1 'polypeptide(L)'
;MAILPRWMRLQVPKPRTFLGFLNLRIGVEMISLSMLFNKVTGFFGLLAIFTGFRLSPLQLSMYIYSGIALVLLAILAPHIRKQSPFHNLALAWLYLIDTVVNTAFTAAFTITWFLAVSADQSNSGLPSSAPGSGTIDDTAGFTSPKFNTSKVDVVATPGGGIAGGQEAVAYAAAGSAAATAGSPSLGHAAGIEESLPSLLVVVILTLIRVYFILVMMAYARQVLRQYVYSSSSTKLHLHTDGAVDSAADNPFAESAPEGQGWKGKLGRVMVSVGKGYWLGGQADEAWVKGLDGRFKTTKMASGPGGTVERERRARSGTGPPKPPANLGKP
;
A
#
# COMPACT_ATOMS: atom_id res chain seq x y z
N MET A 1 12.28 29.74 -1.24
CA MET A 1 10.91 29.18 -1.26
C MET A 1 10.87 28.05 -2.29
N ALA A 2 10.88 26.80 -1.85
CA ALA A 2 10.83 25.65 -2.76
C ALA A 2 9.38 25.44 -3.23
N ILE A 3 9.14 25.62 -4.53
CA ILE A 3 7.85 25.37 -5.17
C ILE A 3 7.69 23.85 -5.28
N LEU A 4 7.13 23.23 -4.25
CA LEU A 4 6.70 21.84 -4.36
C LEU A 4 5.54 21.77 -5.38
N PRO A 5 5.64 20.90 -6.40
CA PRO A 5 4.71 20.88 -7.51
C PRO A 5 3.31 20.45 -7.08
N ARG A 6 2.28 21.00 -7.75
CA ARG A 6 0.85 20.83 -7.42
C ARG A 6 0.38 19.37 -7.32
N TRP A 7 1.06 18.40 -7.93
CA TRP A 7 0.72 16.98 -7.84
C TRP A 7 1.05 16.34 -6.48
N MET A 8 1.96 16.94 -5.70
CA MET A 8 2.16 16.59 -4.29
C MET A 8 1.03 17.10 -3.37
N ARG A 9 0.07 17.85 -3.93
CA ARG A 9 -1.19 18.27 -3.29
C ARG A 9 -2.38 17.42 -3.73
N LEU A 10 -2.16 16.17 -4.17
CA LEU A 10 -3.24 15.19 -4.14
C LEU A 10 -3.63 15.01 -2.67
N GLN A 11 -4.78 15.54 -2.28
CA GLN A 11 -5.35 15.34 -0.96
C GLN A 11 -5.56 13.85 -0.76
N VAL A 12 -4.72 13.26 0.09
CA VAL A 12 -4.71 11.83 0.37
C VAL A 12 -6.11 11.43 0.86
N PRO A 13 -6.80 10.48 0.20
CA PRO A 13 -8.12 10.02 0.62
C PRO A 13 -8.09 9.50 2.06
N LYS A 14 -9.15 9.79 2.82
CA LYS A 14 -9.24 9.45 4.25
C LYS A 14 -10.42 8.51 4.46
N PRO A 15 -10.24 7.19 4.35
CA PRO A 15 -11.30 6.24 4.66
C PRO A 15 -11.75 6.44 6.11
N ARG A 16 -13.06 6.51 6.34
CA ARG A 16 -13.66 6.55 7.69
C ARG A 16 -14.00 5.15 8.22
N THR A 17 -14.14 4.20 7.31
CA THR A 17 -14.46 2.80 7.57
C THR A 17 -13.55 1.91 6.72
N PHE A 18 -13.30 0.69 7.20
CA PHE A 18 -12.65 -0.36 6.44
C PHE A 18 -13.70 -1.11 5.60
N LEU A 19 -13.45 -1.24 4.30
CA LEU A 19 -14.37 -1.85 3.32
C LEU A 19 -15.78 -1.25 3.28
N GLY A 20 -15.99 -0.04 3.84
CA GLY A 20 -17.28 0.64 3.86
C GLY A 20 -18.11 0.38 5.13
N PHE A 21 -17.94 -0.75 5.81
CA PHE A 21 -18.81 -1.16 6.93
C PHE A 21 -18.07 -1.54 8.22
N LEU A 22 -16.77 -1.85 8.18
CA LEU A 22 -15.99 -2.19 9.37
C LEU A 22 -15.34 -0.96 10.00
N ASN A 23 -15.10 -1.00 11.31
CA ASN A 23 -14.33 0.05 11.99
C ASN A 23 -12.86 0.01 11.53
N LEU A 24 -12.22 1.18 11.41
CA LEU A 24 -10.81 1.32 11.02
C LEU A 24 -9.88 0.50 11.91
N ARG A 25 -10.15 0.42 13.22
CA ARG A 25 -9.36 -0.42 14.14
C ARG A 25 -9.34 -1.88 13.71
N ILE A 26 -10.52 -2.46 13.43
CA ILE A 26 -10.64 -3.86 13.00
C ILE A 26 -9.92 -4.04 11.67
N GLY A 27 -10.08 -3.08 10.74
CA GLY A 27 -9.35 -3.08 9.48
C GLY A 27 -7.83 -3.11 9.67
N VAL A 28 -7.29 -2.27 10.55
CA VAL A 28 -5.86 -2.23 10.87
C VAL A 28 -5.39 -3.53 11.52
N GLU A 29 -6.16 -4.12 12.44
CA GLU A 29 -5.84 -5.42 13.01
C GLU A 29 -5.77 -6.51 11.92
N MET A 30 -6.75 -6.56 11.01
CA MET A 30 -6.79 -7.52 9.90
C MET A 30 -5.63 -7.32 8.91
N ILE A 31 -5.31 -6.07 8.57
CA ILE A 31 -4.18 -5.75 7.70
C ILE A 31 -2.85 -6.12 8.38
N SER A 32 -2.70 -5.86 9.68
CA SER A 32 -1.51 -6.27 10.44
C SER A 32 -1.38 -7.78 10.53
N LEU A 33 -2.48 -8.53 10.67
CA LEU A 33 -2.47 -9.99 10.63
C LEU A 33 -2.09 -10.51 9.23
N SER A 34 -2.61 -9.91 8.17
CA SER A 34 -2.21 -10.23 6.79
C SER A 34 -0.71 -9.96 6.57
N MET A 35 -0.20 -8.84 7.07
CA MET A 35 1.23 -8.52 7.05
C MET A 35 2.03 -9.56 7.84
N LEU A 36 1.57 -9.97 9.02
CA LEU A 36 2.21 -11.00 9.85
C LEU A 36 2.41 -12.30 9.07
N PHE A 37 1.34 -12.83 8.45
CA PHE A 37 1.45 -14.03 7.63
C PHE A 37 2.47 -13.87 6.50
N ASN A 38 2.45 -12.74 5.80
CA ASN A 38 3.43 -12.43 4.74
C ASN A 38 4.87 -12.35 5.27
N LYS A 39 5.10 -11.92 6.51
CA LYS A 39 6.45 -11.85 7.09
C LYS A 39 6.95 -13.19 7.60
N VAL A 40 6.06 -14.00 8.15
CA VAL A 40 6.37 -15.34 8.61
C VAL A 40 6.78 -16.23 7.44
N THR A 41 6.08 -16.17 6.31
CA THR A 41 6.47 -16.93 5.10
C THR A 41 7.86 -16.52 4.59
N GLY A 42 8.16 -15.21 4.54
CA GLY A 42 9.49 -14.71 4.19
C GLY A 42 10.58 -15.13 5.19
N PHE A 43 10.25 -15.18 6.49
CA PHE A 43 11.18 -15.64 7.53
C PHE A 43 11.48 -17.15 7.39
N PHE A 44 10.49 -17.97 7.07
CA PHE A 44 10.72 -19.39 6.77
C PHE A 44 11.66 -19.61 5.58
N GLY A 45 11.73 -18.66 4.64
CA GLY A 45 12.71 -18.66 3.55
C GLY A 45 14.18 -18.65 4.02
N LEU A 46 14.48 -18.12 5.21
CA LEU A 46 15.83 -18.18 5.80
C LEU A 46 16.25 -19.61 6.17
N LEU A 47 15.29 -20.51 6.41
CA LEU A 47 15.61 -21.89 6.75
C LEU A 47 16.29 -22.64 5.60
N ALA A 48 16.12 -22.19 4.36
CA ALA A 48 16.80 -22.74 3.19
C ALA A 48 18.33 -22.69 3.32
N ILE A 49 18.87 -21.72 4.08
CA ILE A 49 20.31 -21.63 4.33
C ILE A 49 20.80 -22.88 5.11
N PHE A 50 20.00 -23.37 6.07
CA PHE A 50 20.36 -24.53 6.88
C PHE A 50 20.26 -25.85 6.10
N THR A 51 19.50 -25.88 5.01
CA THR A 51 19.42 -27.05 4.13
C THR A 51 20.55 -27.08 3.09
N GLY A 52 21.50 -26.14 3.15
CA GLY A 52 22.61 -26.02 2.20
C GLY A 52 22.25 -25.30 0.90
N PHE A 53 21.08 -24.67 0.82
CA PHE A 53 20.67 -23.93 -0.36
C PHE A 53 21.47 -22.62 -0.49
N ARG A 54 21.98 -22.34 -1.69
CA ARG A 54 22.74 -21.11 -1.99
C ARG A 54 21.73 -20.02 -2.35
N LEU A 55 21.53 -19.07 -1.44
CA LEU A 55 20.65 -17.92 -1.69
C LEU A 55 21.39 -16.81 -2.44
N SER A 56 20.72 -16.20 -3.41
CA SER A 56 21.18 -14.96 -4.03
C SER A 56 21.24 -13.84 -2.99
N PRO A 57 22.21 -12.91 -3.05
CA PRO A 57 22.27 -11.76 -2.14
C PRO A 57 20.97 -10.96 -2.08
N LEU A 58 20.27 -10.84 -3.22
CA LEU A 58 18.96 -10.17 -3.29
C LEU A 58 17.90 -10.91 -2.46
N GLN A 59 17.83 -12.23 -2.61
CA GLN A 59 16.89 -13.09 -1.87
C GLN A 59 17.19 -13.08 -0.37
N LEU A 60 18.47 -13.15 0.02
CA LEU A 60 18.89 -13.03 1.40
C LEU A 60 18.46 -11.69 2.01
N SER A 61 18.68 -10.58 1.29
CA SER A 61 18.29 -9.24 1.78
C SER A 61 16.78 -9.12 2.00
N MET A 62 15.97 -9.69 1.11
CA MET A 62 14.51 -9.73 1.24
C MET A 62 14.07 -10.47 2.51
N TYR A 63 14.71 -11.60 2.80
CA TYR A 63 14.39 -12.41 3.97
C TYR A 63 14.86 -11.77 5.29
N ILE A 64 16.05 -11.17 5.31
CA ILE A 64 16.53 -10.40 6.47
C ILE A 64 15.58 -9.23 6.77
N TYR A 65 15.19 -8.49 5.73
CA TYR A 65 14.21 -7.41 5.87
C TYR A 65 12.88 -7.92 6.45
N SER A 66 12.37 -9.05 5.96
CA SER A 66 11.15 -9.67 6.46
C SER A 66 11.25 -10.01 7.95
N GLY A 67 12.40 -10.49 8.42
CA GLY A 67 12.66 -10.74 9.84
C GLY A 67 12.66 -9.47 10.70
N ILE A 68 13.33 -8.41 10.25
CA ILE A 68 13.32 -7.12 10.96
C ILE A 68 11.90 -6.53 11.02
N ALA A 69 11.18 -6.53 9.90
CA ALA A 69 9.82 -6.04 9.83
C ALA A 69 8.86 -6.87 10.69
N LEU A 70 9.07 -8.18 10.81
CA LEU A 70 8.32 -9.07 11.71
C LEU A 70 8.49 -8.68 13.18
N VAL A 71 9.75 -8.45 13.62
CA VAL A 71 10.05 -8.02 14.99
C VAL A 71 9.40 -6.67 15.28
N LEU A 72 9.53 -5.70 14.37
CA LEU A 72 8.89 -4.40 14.52
C LEU A 72 7.36 -4.52 14.58
N LEU A 73 6.77 -5.33 13.72
CA LEU A 73 5.33 -5.57 13.72
C LEU A 73 4.87 -6.20 15.04
N ALA A 74 5.60 -7.17 15.60
CA ALA A 74 5.27 -7.79 16.87
C ALA A 74 5.30 -6.78 18.04
N ILE A 75 6.22 -5.82 18.02
CA ILE A 75 6.30 -4.73 19.01
C ILE A 75 5.15 -3.72 18.83
N LEU A 76 4.79 -3.40 17.59
CA LEU A 76 3.85 -2.33 17.26
C LEU A 76 2.38 -2.79 17.30
N ALA A 77 2.08 -4.02 16.87
CA ALA A 77 0.71 -4.53 16.73
C ALA A 77 -0.13 -4.47 18.03
N PRO A 78 0.40 -4.79 19.23
CA PRO A 78 -0.36 -4.65 20.48
C PRO A 78 -0.82 -3.21 20.75
N HIS A 79 -0.13 -2.22 20.18
CA HIS A 79 -0.44 -0.80 20.37
C HIS A 79 -1.62 -0.31 19.52
N ILE A 80 -2.08 -1.10 18.55
CA ILE A 80 -3.36 -0.87 17.86
C ILE A 80 -4.47 -0.85 18.92
N ARG A 81 -4.47 -1.82 19.84
CA ARG A 81 -5.49 -1.87 20.88
C ARG A 81 -5.31 -0.82 21.97
N LYS A 82 -4.08 -0.38 22.22
CA LYS A 82 -3.75 0.65 23.22
C LYS A 82 -3.92 2.08 22.71
N GLN A 83 -4.06 2.28 21.40
CA GLN A 83 -4.16 3.60 20.76
C GLN A 83 -3.04 4.57 21.18
N SER A 84 -1.81 4.08 21.38
CA SER A 84 -0.68 4.97 21.67
C SER A 84 -0.28 5.75 20.41
N PRO A 85 -0.08 7.08 20.45
CA PRO A 85 0.09 7.92 19.27
C PRO A 85 1.37 7.56 18.49
N PHE A 86 2.51 7.43 19.17
CA PHE A 86 3.79 7.12 18.55
C PHE A 86 3.78 5.76 17.83
N HIS A 87 3.38 4.68 18.52
CA HIS A 87 3.46 3.34 17.93
C HIS A 87 2.47 3.14 16.78
N ASN A 88 1.28 3.76 16.82
CA ASN A 88 0.34 3.68 15.69
C ASN A 88 0.84 4.48 14.48
N LEU A 89 1.48 5.62 14.71
CA LEU A 89 2.17 6.35 13.64
C LEU A 89 3.33 5.52 13.06
N ALA A 90 4.12 4.86 13.92
CA ALA A 90 5.21 3.98 13.49
C ALA A 90 4.72 2.77 12.71
N LEU A 91 3.60 2.18 13.10
CA LEU A 91 2.97 1.09 12.37
C LEU A 91 2.52 1.50 10.97
N ALA A 92 1.93 2.69 10.82
CA ALA A 92 1.52 3.19 9.51
C ALA A 92 2.71 3.42 8.57
N TRP A 93 3.79 4.00 9.09
CA TRP A 93 5.04 4.17 8.35
C TRP A 93 5.72 2.85 8.01
N LEU A 94 5.75 1.91 8.94
CA LEU A 94 6.26 0.56 8.71
C LEU A 94 5.49 -0.10 7.56
N TYR A 95 4.16 -0.04 7.56
CA TYR A 95 3.33 -0.64 6.51
C TYR A 95 3.56 0.02 5.13
N LEU A 96 3.70 1.35 5.10
CA LEU A 96 4.02 2.10 3.89
C LEU A 96 5.38 1.67 3.32
N ILE A 97 6.42 1.70 4.14
CA ILE A 97 7.78 1.30 3.74
C ILE A 97 7.79 -0.16 3.31
N ASP A 98 7.11 -1.04 4.05
CA ASP A 98 6.97 -2.44 3.72
C ASP A 98 6.32 -2.65 2.36
N THR A 99 5.27 -1.90 2.05
CA THR A 99 4.62 -2.00 0.74
C THR A 99 5.59 -1.59 -0.38
N VAL A 100 6.34 -0.51 -0.21
CA VAL A 100 7.35 -0.06 -1.18
C VAL A 100 8.45 -1.11 -1.39
N VAL A 101 9.01 -1.63 -0.30
CA VAL A 101 10.09 -2.62 -0.34
C VAL A 101 9.62 -3.93 -0.99
N ASN A 102 8.46 -4.45 -0.59
CA ASN A 102 7.92 -5.67 -1.22
C ASN A 102 7.57 -5.44 -2.70
N THR A 103 7.04 -4.27 -3.06
CA THR A 103 6.75 -3.96 -4.48
C THR A 103 8.04 -3.90 -5.30
N ALA A 104 9.13 -3.36 -4.75
CA ALA A 104 10.43 -3.37 -5.41
C ALA A 104 10.98 -4.80 -5.60
N PHE A 105 10.89 -5.66 -4.58
CA PHE A 105 11.29 -7.06 -4.70
C PHE A 105 10.41 -7.84 -5.68
N THR A 106 9.09 -7.64 -5.64
CA THR A 106 8.16 -8.24 -6.60
C THR A 106 8.50 -7.78 -8.02
N ALA A 107 8.76 -6.49 -8.25
CA ALA A 107 9.15 -5.98 -9.56
C ALA A 107 10.47 -6.60 -10.04
N ALA A 108 11.49 -6.69 -9.18
CA ALA A 108 12.77 -7.32 -9.51
C ALA A 108 12.60 -8.80 -9.86
N PHE A 109 11.78 -9.54 -9.10
CA PHE A 109 11.44 -10.92 -9.40
C PHE A 109 10.70 -11.03 -10.74
N THR A 110 9.67 -10.22 -10.96
CA THR A 110 8.87 -10.22 -12.19
C THR A 110 9.72 -9.92 -13.42
N ILE A 111 10.63 -8.95 -13.37
CA ILE A 111 11.58 -8.65 -14.46
C ILE A 111 12.42 -9.88 -14.79
N THR A 112 12.99 -10.52 -13.77
CA THR A 112 13.88 -11.68 -13.94
C THR A 112 13.10 -12.90 -14.44
N TRP A 113 11.89 -13.11 -13.93
CA TRP A 113 10.97 -14.15 -14.39
C TRP A 113 10.61 -13.96 -15.86
N PHE A 114 10.28 -12.75 -16.29
CA PHE A 114 9.97 -12.45 -17.68
C PHE A 114 11.19 -12.66 -18.59
N LEU A 115 12.38 -12.23 -18.15
CA LEU A 115 13.61 -12.51 -18.87
C LEU A 115 13.87 -14.02 -18.98
N ALA A 116 13.64 -14.78 -17.91
CA ALA A 116 13.77 -16.24 -17.89
C ALA A 116 12.81 -16.92 -18.87
N VAL A 117 11.55 -16.50 -18.91
CA VAL A 117 10.57 -17.02 -19.88
C VAL A 117 10.98 -16.69 -21.32
N SER A 118 11.46 -15.48 -21.60
CA SER A 118 11.95 -15.15 -22.94
C SER A 118 13.24 -15.89 -23.32
N ALA A 119 14.11 -16.16 -22.34
CA ALA A 119 15.34 -16.90 -22.52
C ALA A 119 15.05 -18.37 -22.89
N ASP A 120 14.11 -19.00 -22.18
CA ASP A 120 13.61 -20.34 -22.48
C ASP A 120 13.05 -20.45 -23.91
N GLN A 121 12.16 -19.52 -24.31
CA GLN A 121 11.59 -19.52 -25.68
C GLN A 121 12.63 -19.28 -26.78
N SER A 122 13.65 -18.46 -26.49
CA SER A 122 14.72 -18.15 -27.45
C SER A 122 15.88 -19.15 -27.41
N ASN A 123 15.79 -20.21 -26.61
CA ASN A 123 16.89 -21.15 -26.34
C ASN A 123 18.20 -20.43 -25.98
N SER A 124 18.11 -19.34 -25.23
CA SER A 124 19.25 -18.53 -24.82
C SER A 124 19.38 -18.51 -23.30
N GLY A 125 20.57 -18.21 -22.78
CA GLY A 125 20.80 -18.10 -21.35
C GLY A 125 20.24 -16.81 -20.76
N LEU A 126 19.92 -16.82 -19.47
CA LEU A 126 19.46 -15.61 -18.78
C LEU A 126 20.56 -14.53 -18.77
N PRO A 127 20.23 -13.25 -19.01
CA PRO A 127 21.19 -12.17 -18.88
C PRO A 127 21.78 -12.08 -17.46
N SER A 128 23.10 -11.97 -17.34
CA SER A 128 23.78 -11.81 -16.04
C SER A 128 23.37 -10.53 -15.31
N SER A 129 22.91 -9.52 -16.04
CA SER A 129 22.36 -8.26 -15.52
C SER A 129 20.96 -8.39 -14.91
N ALA A 130 20.27 -9.53 -15.07
CA ALA A 130 18.95 -9.73 -14.51
C ALA A 130 19.00 -9.77 -12.96
N PRO A 131 18.07 -9.09 -12.26
CA PRO A 131 18.06 -9.04 -10.80
C PRO A 131 18.03 -10.43 -10.12
N GLY A 132 19.11 -10.79 -9.43
CA GLY A 132 19.16 -12.08 -8.72
C GLY A 132 19.33 -13.30 -9.64
N SER A 133 19.82 -13.10 -10.87
CA SER A 133 20.17 -14.16 -11.83
C SER A 133 21.07 -15.27 -11.26
N GLY A 134 21.94 -14.95 -10.31
CA GLY A 134 22.97 -15.87 -9.81
C GLY A 134 22.50 -17.17 -9.14
N THR A 135 21.19 -17.35 -8.89
CA THR A 135 20.64 -18.61 -8.36
C THR A 135 19.43 -19.11 -9.14
N ILE A 136 18.97 -18.36 -10.14
CA ILE A 136 17.72 -18.70 -10.84
C ILE A 136 17.96 -19.85 -11.81
N ASP A 137 19.14 -19.99 -12.41
CA ASP A 137 19.45 -21.15 -13.25
C ASP A 137 19.49 -22.46 -12.47
N ASP A 138 19.87 -22.41 -11.20
CA ASP A 138 19.85 -23.56 -10.29
C ASP A 138 18.44 -23.87 -9.74
N THR A 139 17.52 -22.89 -9.78
CA THR A 139 16.19 -22.98 -9.15
C THR A 139 15.08 -23.21 -10.18
N ALA A 140 15.14 -22.51 -11.30
CA ALA A 140 14.21 -22.62 -12.41
C ALA A 140 14.65 -23.80 -13.27
N GLY A 141 14.05 -24.97 -13.05
CA GLY A 141 14.36 -26.20 -13.79
C GLY A 141 14.07 -26.17 -15.31
N PHE A 142 13.78 -24.99 -15.86
CA PHE A 142 13.50 -24.74 -17.28
C PHE A 142 14.45 -23.71 -17.91
N THR A 143 15.23 -22.92 -17.16
CA THR A 143 16.14 -21.93 -17.78
C THR A 143 17.50 -22.52 -18.19
N SER A 144 17.80 -23.74 -17.77
CA SER A 144 19.02 -24.47 -18.12
C SER A 144 18.78 -25.98 -18.28
N PRO A 145 17.96 -26.42 -19.25
CA PRO A 145 17.75 -27.85 -19.47
C PRO A 145 19.10 -28.51 -19.79
N LYS A 146 19.55 -29.43 -18.93
CA LYS A 146 20.79 -30.22 -19.14
C LYS A 146 20.79 -30.96 -20.49
N PHE A 147 19.61 -31.22 -21.03
CA PHE A 147 19.39 -31.82 -22.34
C PHE A 147 18.31 -31.00 -23.08
N ASN A 148 18.70 -30.30 -24.15
CA ASN A 148 17.75 -29.58 -25.01
C ASN A 148 17.15 -30.55 -26.03
N THR A 149 16.10 -31.26 -25.62
CA THR A 149 15.57 -32.40 -26.39
C THR A 149 14.09 -32.21 -26.64
N SER A 150 13.74 -31.99 -27.90
CA SER A 150 12.35 -31.81 -28.34
C SER A 150 11.62 -33.13 -28.53
N LYS A 151 12.36 -34.23 -28.67
CA LYS A 151 11.83 -35.57 -28.87
C LYS A 151 12.81 -36.58 -28.24
N VAL A 152 12.28 -37.56 -27.53
CA VAL A 152 13.05 -38.73 -27.07
C VAL A 152 12.61 -39.89 -27.95
N ASP A 153 13.54 -40.44 -28.73
CA ASP A 153 13.31 -41.66 -29.48
C ASP A 153 13.88 -42.84 -28.67
N VAL A 154 13.07 -43.90 -28.56
CA VAL A 154 13.45 -45.12 -27.85
C VAL A 154 13.62 -46.22 -28.88
N VAL A 155 14.85 -46.70 -29.05
CA VAL A 155 15.14 -47.87 -29.89
C VAL A 155 15.34 -49.09 -29.00
N ALA A 156 14.42 -50.03 -29.12
CA ALA A 156 14.51 -51.35 -28.50
C ALA A 156 15.20 -52.33 -29.47
N THR A 157 16.36 -52.84 -29.08
CA THR A 157 17.09 -53.90 -29.79
C THR A 157 16.96 -55.22 -29.02
N PRO A 158 16.81 -56.39 -29.67
CA PRO A 158 16.77 -57.66 -28.97
C PRO A 158 18.02 -57.88 -28.11
N GLY A 159 17.85 -58.17 -26.81
CA GLY A 159 18.95 -58.40 -25.89
C GLY A 159 19.62 -59.74 -26.14
N GLY A 160 20.93 -59.76 -26.35
CA GLY A 160 21.68 -60.99 -26.54
C GLY A 160 21.64 -61.89 -25.29
N GLY A 161 21.03 -63.07 -25.40
CA GLY A 161 21.17 -64.14 -24.40
C GLY A 161 19.95 -64.42 -23.51
N ILE A 162 18.83 -63.70 -23.63
CA ILE A 162 17.59 -64.02 -22.89
C ILE A 162 16.40 -64.07 -23.86
N ALA A 163 15.73 -65.21 -23.95
CA ALA A 163 14.54 -65.37 -24.77
C ALA A 163 13.41 -64.46 -24.26
N GLY A 164 13.14 -63.37 -24.99
CA GLY A 164 12.10 -62.38 -24.67
C GLY A 164 12.60 -61.05 -24.07
N GLY A 165 13.91 -60.86 -23.89
CA GLY A 165 14.47 -59.58 -23.41
C GLY A 165 14.70 -58.55 -24.52
N GLN A 166 14.33 -57.29 -24.29
CA GLN A 166 14.64 -56.15 -25.17
C GLN A 166 15.54 -55.15 -24.43
N GLU A 167 16.63 -54.74 -25.07
CA GLU A 167 17.51 -53.64 -24.65
C GLU A 167 17.02 -52.34 -25.28
N ALA A 168 16.44 -51.45 -24.48
CA ALA A 168 15.92 -50.17 -24.95
C ALA A 168 16.91 -49.03 -24.66
N VAL A 169 17.40 -48.38 -25.70
CA VAL A 169 18.25 -47.18 -25.60
C VAL A 169 17.41 -45.97 -26.00
N ALA A 170 17.21 -45.06 -25.05
CA ALA A 170 16.60 -43.77 -25.32
C ALA A 170 17.69 -42.79 -25.79
N TYR A 171 17.55 -42.26 -27.00
CA TYR A 171 18.35 -41.14 -27.48
C TYR A 171 17.47 -39.92 -27.66
N ALA A 172 18.08 -38.78 -27.40
CA ALA A 172 17.39 -37.53 -27.27
C ALA A 172 17.69 -36.68 -28.51
N ALA A 173 16.67 -36.36 -29.30
CA ALA A 173 16.81 -35.55 -30.50
C ALA A 173 16.69 -34.07 -30.14
N ALA A 174 17.71 -33.29 -30.52
CA ALA A 174 17.72 -31.85 -30.31
C ALA A 174 16.67 -31.19 -31.21
N GLY A 175 15.88 -30.29 -30.63
CA GLY A 175 14.86 -29.55 -31.37
C GLY A 175 15.47 -28.59 -32.37
N SER A 176 15.05 -28.71 -33.63
CA SER A 176 15.42 -27.81 -34.72
C SER A 176 14.65 -26.47 -34.66
N ALA A 177 14.63 -25.83 -33.49
CA ALA A 177 14.08 -24.48 -33.30
C ALA A 177 15.23 -23.47 -33.17
N ALA A 178 16.09 -23.44 -34.19
CA ALA A 178 17.16 -22.45 -34.33
C ALA A 178 16.93 -21.67 -35.62
N ALA A 179 16.08 -20.66 -35.58
CA ALA A 179 16.05 -19.59 -36.57
C ALA A 179 15.19 -18.44 -36.04
N THR A 180 15.81 -17.28 -35.79
CA THR A 180 15.25 -15.99 -35.29
C THR A 180 15.36 -15.68 -33.78
N ALA A 181 16.34 -16.23 -33.07
CA ALA A 181 16.63 -15.87 -31.67
C ALA A 181 17.03 -14.38 -31.53
N GLY A 182 16.05 -13.54 -31.19
CA GLY A 182 16.31 -12.21 -30.61
C GLY A 182 16.79 -12.36 -29.17
N SER A 183 17.59 -11.41 -28.67
CA SER A 183 18.01 -11.38 -27.28
C SER A 183 16.79 -11.39 -26.33
N PRO A 184 16.86 -12.07 -25.17
CA PRO A 184 15.82 -12.04 -24.14
C PRO A 184 15.38 -10.61 -23.86
N SER A 185 14.08 -10.34 -23.93
CA SER A 185 13.54 -9.00 -23.70
C SER A 185 12.19 -9.05 -22.99
N LEU A 186 11.95 -8.02 -22.17
CA LEU A 186 10.70 -7.89 -21.43
C LEU A 186 9.48 -7.77 -22.35
N GLY A 187 9.64 -7.10 -23.50
CA GLY A 187 8.56 -6.93 -24.47
C GLY A 187 8.12 -8.25 -25.11
N HIS A 188 9.07 -9.14 -25.39
CA HIS A 188 8.75 -10.47 -25.91
C HIS A 188 8.00 -11.31 -24.88
N ALA A 189 8.48 -11.29 -23.62
CA ALA A 189 7.88 -12.08 -22.54
C ALA A 189 6.48 -11.56 -22.12
N ALA A 190 6.28 -10.24 -22.12
CA ALA A 190 4.99 -9.62 -21.80
C ALA A 190 3.94 -9.81 -22.92
N GLY A 191 4.39 -10.08 -24.15
CA GLY A 191 3.52 -10.41 -25.28
C GLY A 191 3.01 -11.85 -25.29
N ILE A 192 3.50 -12.70 -24.37
CA ILE A 192 3.02 -14.08 -24.22
C ILE A 192 1.65 -14.05 -23.55
N GLU A 193 0.63 -14.58 -24.20
CA GLU A 193 -0.77 -14.55 -23.75
C GLU A 193 -0.95 -15.10 -22.32
N GLU A 194 -0.16 -16.10 -21.95
CA GLU A 194 -0.17 -16.75 -20.62
C GLU A 194 0.28 -15.81 -19.47
N SER A 195 0.98 -14.72 -19.78
CA SER A 195 1.52 -13.82 -18.76
C SER A 195 0.55 -12.73 -18.30
N LEU A 196 -0.44 -12.39 -19.13
CA LEU A 196 -1.39 -11.30 -18.87
C LEU A 196 -2.22 -11.51 -17.59
N PRO A 197 -2.78 -12.71 -17.33
CA PRO A 197 -3.56 -12.93 -16.11
C PRO A 197 -2.72 -12.74 -14.85
N SER A 198 -1.47 -13.22 -14.86
CA SER A 198 -0.55 -13.11 -13.72
C SER A 198 -0.20 -11.65 -13.41
N LEU A 199 0.05 -10.83 -14.44
CA LEU A 199 0.37 -9.42 -14.30
C LEU A 199 -0.83 -8.64 -13.75
N LEU A 200 -2.03 -8.92 -14.25
CA LEU A 200 -3.27 -8.31 -13.77
C LEU A 200 -3.48 -8.59 -12.27
N VAL A 201 -3.26 -9.83 -11.84
CA VAL A 201 -3.34 -10.20 -10.41
C VAL A 201 -2.33 -9.42 -9.58
N VAL A 202 -1.08 -9.29 -10.02
CA VAL A 202 -0.05 -8.51 -9.32
C VAL A 202 -0.47 -7.04 -9.18
N VAL A 203 -1.01 -6.43 -10.24
CA VAL A 203 -1.49 -5.04 -10.21
C VAL A 203 -2.65 -4.89 -9.23
N ILE A 204 -3.65 -5.77 -9.27
CA ILE A 204 -4.80 -5.72 -8.36
C ILE A 204 -4.34 -5.87 -6.90
N LEU A 205 -3.48 -6.84 -6.60
CA LEU A 205 -2.95 -7.03 -5.26
C LEU A 205 -2.14 -5.83 -4.77
N THR A 206 -1.41 -5.17 -5.68
CA THR A 206 -0.68 -3.93 -5.37
C THR A 206 -1.64 -2.79 -5.05
N LEU A 207 -2.72 -2.64 -5.82
CA LEU A 207 -3.75 -1.63 -5.55
C LEU A 207 -4.46 -1.87 -4.21
N ILE A 208 -4.73 -3.13 -3.85
CA ILE A 208 -5.27 -3.49 -2.54
C ILE A 208 -4.31 -3.05 -1.42
N ARG A 209 -3.00 -3.26 -1.58
CA ARG A 209 -2.01 -2.78 -0.61
C ARG A 209 -1.98 -1.26 -0.52
N VAL A 210 -2.12 -0.54 -1.63
CA VAL A 210 -2.23 0.93 -1.62
C VAL A 210 -3.46 1.37 -0.82
N TYR A 211 -4.62 0.70 -0.98
CA TYR A 211 -5.79 0.96 -0.15
C TYR A 211 -5.51 0.69 1.34
N PHE A 212 -4.82 -0.40 1.67
CA PHE A 212 -4.44 -0.71 3.06
C PHE A 212 -3.50 0.33 3.67
N ILE A 213 -2.60 0.95 2.89
CA ILE A 213 -1.81 2.10 3.34
C ILE A 213 -2.74 3.24 3.78
N LEU A 214 -3.74 3.58 2.96
CA LEU A 214 -4.68 4.65 3.29
C LEU A 214 -5.44 4.38 4.59
N VAL A 215 -5.85 3.12 4.81
CA VAL A 215 -6.52 2.68 6.04
C VAL A 215 -5.61 2.82 7.26
N MET A 216 -4.36 2.34 7.16
CA MET A 216 -3.36 2.46 8.23
C MET A 216 -3.07 3.91 8.59
N MET A 217 -2.88 4.76 7.59
CA MET A 217 -2.60 6.18 7.75
C MET A 217 -3.80 6.92 8.37
N ALA A 218 -5.03 6.60 7.94
CA ALA A 218 -6.25 7.18 8.48
C ALA A 218 -6.46 6.81 9.96
N TYR A 219 -6.22 5.55 10.32
CA TYR A 219 -6.30 5.10 11.70
C TYR A 219 -5.22 5.75 12.60
N ALA A 220 -3.97 5.80 12.14
CA ALA A 220 -2.90 6.47 12.87
C ALA A 220 -3.21 7.96 13.09
N ARG A 221 -3.75 8.64 12.07
CA ARG A 221 -4.23 10.03 12.19
C ARG A 221 -5.37 10.16 13.20
N GLN A 222 -6.34 9.24 13.19
CA GLN A 222 -7.44 9.21 14.15
C GLN A 222 -6.90 9.11 15.57
N VAL A 223 -5.99 8.17 15.83
CA VAL A 223 -5.36 7.99 17.15
C VAL A 223 -4.59 9.24 17.56
N LEU A 224 -3.81 9.82 16.65
CA LEU A 224 -3.03 11.03 16.91
C LEU A 224 -3.93 12.21 17.30
N ARG A 225 -5.02 12.41 16.56
CA ARG A 225 -5.98 13.48 16.84
C ARG A 225 -6.74 13.25 18.14
N GLN A 226 -7.21 12.02 18.38
CA GLN A 226 -7.87 11.67 19.64
C GLN A 226 -6.96 11.96 20.83
N TYR A 227 -5.67 11.61 20.73
CA TYR A 227 -4.68 11.91 21.76
C TYR A 227 -4.47 13.41 21.99
N VAL A 228 -4.37 14.21 20.91
CA VAL A 228 -4.25 15.67 21.02
C VAL A 228 -5.52 16.26 21.66
N TYR A 229 -6.72 15.85 21.22
CA TYR A 229 -7.97 16.33 21.81
C TYR A 229 -8.11 15.95 23.29
N SER A 230 -7.71 14.75 23.70
CA SER A 230 -7.78 14.32 25.10
C SER A 230 -6.73 14.99 25.99
N SER A 231 -5.56 15.32 25.43
CA SER A 231 -4.46 15.94 26.18
C SER A 231 -4.60 17.47 26.28
N SER A 232 -5.39 18.10 25.41
CA SER A 232 -5.60 19.55 25.37
C SER A 232 -6.60 20.11 26.40
N SER A 233 -6.88 19.39 27.48
CA SER A 233 -7.80 19.87 28.54
C SER A 233 -7.34 21.14 29.26
N THR A 234 -6.09 21.59 29.05
CA THR A 234 -5.58 22.89 29.53
C THR A 234 -6.03 24.08 28.66
N LYS A 235 -6.75 23.85 27.56
CA LYS A 235 -7.37 24.90 26.74
C LYS A 235 -8.91 24.83 26.76
N LEU A 236 -9.49 24.68 27.96
CA LEU A 236 -10.85 25.14 28.23
C LEU A 236 -10.89 26.69 28.28
N HIS A 237 -10.38 27.34 27.24
CA HIS A 237 -10.66 28.75 27.01
C HIS A 237 -11.77 28.81 25.96
N LEU A 238 -12.90 29.37 26.39
CA LEU A 238 -14.03 29.75 25.57
C LEU A 238 -13.55 30.29 24.21
N HIS A 239 -13.82 29.54 23.15
CA HIS A 239 -14.00 30.15 21.83
C HIS A 239 -15.42 29.83 21.37
N THR A 240 -16.37 30.54 22.00
CA THR A 240 -17.57 31.03 21.31
C THR A 240 -17.07 32.00 20.24
N ASP A 241 -16.66 31.47 19.10
CA ASP A 241 -16.61 32.18 17.84
C ASP A 241 -16.39 31.13 16.75
N GLY A 242 -17.21 31.16 15.71
CA GLY A 242 -17.24 30.17 14.62
C GLY A 242 -16.00 30.21 13.71
N ALA A 243 -14.82 29.95 14.27
CA ALA A 243 -13.54 30.00 13.58
C ALA A 243 -13.08 28.59 13.20
N VAL A 244 -12.85 28.41 11.89
CA VAL A 244 -11.85 27.51 11.27
C VAL A 244 -11.04 26.64 12.24
N ASP A 245 -11.22 25.32 12.14
CA ASP A 245 -10.50 24.29 12.90
C ASP A 245 -8.98 24.55 12.77
N SER A 246 -8.37 25.14 13.81
CA SER A 246 -6.96 25.51 13.81
C SER A 246 -6.08 24.27 13.71
N ALA A 247 -4.91 24.38 13.07
CA ALA A 247 -3.97 23.27 12.95
C ALA A 247 -3.72 22.64 14.34
N ALA A 248 -3.91 21.33 14.46
CA ALA A 248 -3.78 20.66 15.75
C ALA A 248 -2.34 20.78 16.26
N ASP A 249 -2.19 21.02 17.56
CA ASP A 249 -0.89 21.08 18.22
C ASP A 249 -0.12 19.77 18.00
N ASN A 250 1.18 19.87 17.73
CA ASN A 250 2.01 18.69 17.45
C ASN A 250 2.25 17.90 18.75
N PRO A 251 1.75 16.65 18.88
CA PRO A 251 1.91 15.88 20.11
C PRO A 251 3.38 15.47 20.38
N PHE A 252 4.26 15.56 19.38
CA PHE A 252 5.69 15.25 19.51
C PHE A 252 6.57 16.50 19.66
N ALA A 253 5.98 17.67 19.88
CA ALA A 253 6.73 18.89 20.19
C ALA A 253 7.58 18.72 21.46
N GLU A 254 8.73 19.39 21.56
CA GLU A 254 9.66 19.21 22.69
C GLU A 254 9.06 19.59 24.05
N SER A 255 8.05 20.47 24.03
CA SER A 255 7.26 20.86 25.20
C SER A 255 6.23 19.80 25.64
N ALA A 256 5.91 18.83 24.79
CA ALA A 256 4.91 17.81 25.04
C ALA A 256 5.53 16.54 25.66
N PRO A 257 4.80 15.80 26.52
CA PRO A 257 5.30 14.56 27.14
C PRO A 257 5.76 13.50 26.11
N GLU A 258 4.99 13.29 25.04
CA GLU A 258 5.31 12.34 23.96
C GLU A 258 6.45 12.84 23.04
N GLY A 259 6.85 14.11 23.15
CA GLY A 259 7.94 14.71 22.40
C GLY A 259 9.32 14.54 23.01
N GLN A 260 9.41 13.95 24.21
CA GLN A 260 10.65 13.71 24.93
C GLN A 260 11.40 12.46 24.41
N GLY A 261 12.73 12.46 24.59
CA GLY A 261 13.59 11.34 24.22
C GLY A 261 13.67 11.06 22.71
N TRP A 262 14.10 9.84 22.36
CA TRP A 262 14.30 9.43 20.97
C TRP A 262 12.98 9.22 20.21
N LYS A 263 11.92 8.78 20.92
CA LYS A 263 10.58 8.57 20.33
C LYS A 263 9.98 9.88 19.85
N GLY A 264 10.09 10.94 20.64
CA GLY A 264 9.63 12.28 20.24
C GLY A 264 10.38 12.83 19.04
N LYS A 265 11.71 12.67 18.99
CA LYS A 265 12.53 13.05 17.81
C LYS A 265 12.06 12.34 16.55
N LEU A 266 11.87 11.02 16.62
CA LEU A 266 11.39 10.23 15.49
C LEU A 266 9.96 10.59 15.11
N GLY A 267 9.07 10.79 16.08
CA GLY A 267 7.69 11.26 15.86
C GLY A 267 7.64 12.62 15.13
N ARG A 268 8.52 13.56 15.46
CA ARG A 268 8.64 14.84 14.74
C ARG A 268 9.03 14.65 13.28
N VAL A 269 9.98 13.76 12.99
CA VAL A 269 10.38 13.44 11.60
C VAL A 269 9.22 12.79 10.84
N MET A 270 8.51 11.87 11.47
CA MET A 270 7.40 11.16 10.84
C MET A 270 6.20 12.06 10.55
N VAL A 271 5.93 13.03 11.44
CA VAL A 271 4.87 14.02 11.26
C VAL A 271 5.29 15.15 10.32
N SER A 272 6.59 15.46 10.20
CA SER A 272 7.05 16.51 9.28
C SER A 272 6.78 16.12 7.83
N VAL A 273 6.93 14.84 7.49
CA VAL A 273 6.53 14.30 6.19
C VAL A 273 5.01 14.19 6.13
N GLY A 274 4.39 15.10 5.37
CA GLY A 274 2.93 15.18 5.29
C GLY A 274 2.29 15.91 6.49
N LYS A 275 2.96 16.93 7.06
CA LYS A 275 2.46 17.72 8.20
C LYS A 275 0.98 18.11 8.10
N GLY A 276 0.53 18.55 6.92
CA GLY A 276 -0.89 18.89 6.68
C GLY A 276 -1.84 17.69 6.81
N TYR A 277 -1.39 16.49 6.40
CA TYR A 277 -2.13 15.25 6.60
C TYR A 277 -2.16 14.82 8.08
N TRP A 278 -1.10 14.99 8.85
CA TRP A 278 -1.11 14.52 10.25
C TRP A 278 -1.81 15.50 11.19
N LEU A 279 -1.40 16.78 11.15
CA LEU A 279 -1.83 17.81 12.11
C LEU A 279 -3.04 18.61 11.63
N GLY A 280 -3.39 18.55 10.34
CA GLY A 280 -4.42 19.40 9.76
C GLY A 280 -3.95 20.82 9.46
N GLY A 281 -4.72 21.52 8.63
CA GLY A 281 -4.46 22.88 8.19
C GLY A 281 -5.38 23.30 7.04
N GLN A 282 -5.52 24.61 6.89
CA GLN A 282 -6.50 25.34 6.05
C GLN A 282 -6.71 24.79 4.62
N ALA A 283 -5.69 24.19 4.02
CA ALA A 283 -5.74 23.65 2.66
C ALA A 283 -6.58 22.36 2.52
N ASP A 284 -6.68 21.54 3.58
CA ASP A 284 -7.44 20.28 3.56
C ASP A 284 -8.96 20.52 3.58
N GLU A 285 -9.44 21.59 4.21
CA GLU A 285 -10.87 21.86 4.37
C GLU A 285 -11.49 22.68 3.24
N ALA A 286 -10.73 23.61 2.65
CA ALA A 286 -11.26 24.51 1.61
C ALA A 286 -11.82 23.74 0.40
N TRP A 287 -11.18 22.63 0.03
CA TRP A 287 -11.66 21.77 -1.06
C TRP A 287 -12.80 20.83 -0.64
N VAL A 288 -12.77 20.28 0.58
CA VAL A 288 -13.86 19.43 1.11
C VAL A 288 -15.15 20.24 1.24
N LYS A 289 -15.07 21.50 1.70
CA LYS A 289 -16.21 22.43 1.68
C LYS A 289 -16.70 22.72 0.25
N GLY A 290 -15.79 22.77 -0.73
CA GLY A 290 -16.12 22.92 -2.16
C GLY A 290 -16.72 21.68 -2.83
N LEU A 291 -16.63 20.49 -2.23
CA LEU A 291 -17.27 19.25 -2.71
C LEU A 291 -18.55 18.92 -1.96
N ASP A 292 -18.54 19.07 -0.63
CA ASP A 292 -19.74 18.87 0.20
C ASP A 292 -20.83 19.91 -0.15
N GLY A 293 -20.42 21.12 -0.56
CA GLY A 293 -21.33 22.16 -1.06
C GLY A 293 -21.90 21.88 -2.46
N ARG A 294 -21.28 20.99 -3.27
CA ARG A 294 -21.80 20.61 -4.59
C ARG A 294 -22.86 19.52 -4.55
N PHE A 295 -22.89 18.72 -3.47
CA PHE A 295 -23.90 17.67 -3.27
C PHE A 295 -24.99 18.06 -2.26
N LYS A 296 -24.80 19.14 -1.49
CA LYS A 296 -25.88 19.77 -0.72
C LYS A 296 -26.46 20.94 -1.49
N THR A 297 -27.37 20.65 -2.42
CA THR A 297 -28.34 21.63 -2.92
C THR A 297 -29.43 21.87 -1.87
N THR A 298 -29.04 22.26 -0.65
CA THR A 298 -30.00 23.03 0.15
C THR A 298 -30.11 24.36 -0.55
N LYS A 299 -31.25 24.61 -1.21
CA LYS A 299 -31.62 25.94 -1.68
C LYS A 299 -31.50 26.91 -0.50
N MET A 300 -30.34 27.52 -0.31
CA MET A 300 -30.25 28.79 0.39
C MET A 300 -31.01 29.73 -0.52
N ALA A 301 -32.22 30.08 -0.12
CA ALA A 301 -33.02 31.08 -0.80
C ALA A 301 -32.23 32.38 -0.80
N SER A 302 -31.54 32.68 -1.90
CA SER A 302 -30.97 34.00 -2.16
C SER A 302 -32.11 34.94 -2.58
N GLY A 303 -33.00 35.23 -1.64
CA GLY A 303 -33.96 36.31 -1.76
C GLY A 303 -33.41 37.56 -1.07
N PRO A 304 -33.81 38.77 -1.49
CA PRO A 304 -33.48 40.00 -0.77
C PRO A 304 -33.79 39.88 0.72
N GLY A 305 -32.93 40.46 1.56
CA GLY A 305 -32.99 40.35 3.02
C GLY A 305 -34.40 40.63 3.56
N GLY A 306 -34.99 39.64 4.24
CA GLY A 306 -36.34 39.71 4.82
C GLY A 306 -37.35 38.71 4.24
N THR A 307 -37.08 38.10 3.09
CA THR A 307 -37.95 37.07 2.47
C THR A 307 -37.91 35.74 3.21
N VAL A 308 -36.72 35.29 3.63
CA VAL A 308 -36.53 34.03 4.38
C VAL A 308 -37.22 34.07 5.75
N GLU A 309 -37.15 35.21 6.44
CA GLU A 309 -37.78 35.38 7.74
C GLU A 309 -39.31 35.52 7.62
N ARG A 310 -39.80 36.12 6.53
CA ARG A 310 -41.24 36.18 6.20
C ARG A 310 -41.80 34.80 5.89
N GLU A 311 -41.05 33.96 5.17
CA GLU A 311 -41.48 32.60 4.84
C GLU A 311 -41.38 31.63 6.04
N ARG A 312 -40.36 31.79 6.89
CA ARG A 312 -40.27 31.08 8.18
C ARG A 312 -41.49 31.37 9.05
N ARG A 313 -41.93 32.63 9.07
CA ARG A 313 -43.10 33.11 9.84
C ARG A 313 -44.45 32.70 9.24
N ALA A 314 -44.55 32.63 7.91
CA ALA A 314 -45.72 32.08 7.23
C ALA A 314 -45.90 30.58 7.52
N ARG A 315 -44.80 29.83 7.60
CA ARG A 315 -44.81 28.39 7.93
C ARG A 315 -45.06 28.12 9.41
N SER A 316 -44.64 29.02 10.31
CA SER A 316 -44.93 28.91 11.75
C SER A 316 -46.29 29.50 12.15
N GLY A 317 -47.10 29.97 11.20
CA GLY A 317 -48.43 30.54 11.47
C GLY A 317 -48.41 31.87 12.23
N THR A 318 -47.24 32.45 12.48
CA THR A 318 -47.08 33.73 13.17
C THR A 318 -47.09 34.83 12.13
N GLY A 319 -48.24 35.47 11.94
CA GLY A 319 -48.37 36.62 11.05
C GLY A 319 -47.42 37.77 11.39
N PRO A 320 -47.25 38.75 10.48
CA PRO A 320 -46.34 39.87 10.70
C PRO A 320 -46.71 40.66 11.97
N PRO A 321 -45.71 41.16 12.72
CA PRO A 321 -45.96 41.94 13.93
C PRO A 321 -46.80 43.18 13.60
N LYS A 322 -47.79 43.50 14.44
CA LYS A 322 -48.57 44.73 14.32
C LYS A 322 -47.60 45.92 14.34
N PRO A 323 -47.77 46.90 13.43
CA PRO A 323 -46.92 48.08 13.44
C PRO A 323 -47.06 48.82 14.78
N PRO A 324 -45.98 49.44 15.28
CA PRO A 324 -46.01 50.20 16.52
C PRO A 324 -47.03 51.34 16.40
N ALA A 325 -47.81 51.57 17.45
CA ALA A 325 -48.93 52.51 17.47
C ALA A 325 -48.54 54.00 17.34
N ASN A 326 -47.26 54.32 17.14
CA ASN A 326 -46.72 55.69 17.09
C ASN A 326 -46.19 56.10 15.71
N LEU A 327 -46.69 55.50 14.64
CA LEU A 327 -46.60 56.13 13.31
C LEU A 327 -47.75 57.12 13.21
N GLY A 328 -47.45 58.39 13.49
CA GLY A 328 -48.36 59.51 13.23
C GLY A 328 -48.95 59.40 11.84
N LYS A 329 -50.25 59.64 11.75
CA LYS A 329 -50.96 59.81 10.47
C LYS A 329 -50.31 60.97 9.69
N PRO A 330 -50.37 60.94 8.35
CA PRO A 330 -49.80 61.99 7.50
C PRO A 330 -50.35 63.38 7.86
#